data_AF-A0A914DKW4-F1
#
_entry.id   AF-A0A914DKW4-F1
#
_cell.length_a   1.000
_cell.length_b   1.000
_cell.length_c   1.000
_cell.angle_alpha   90.00
_cell.angle_beta   90.00
_cell.angle_gamma   90.00
#
_symmetry.space_group_name_H-M   'P 1'
#
loop_
_entity.id
_entity.type
_entity.pdbx_description
1 polymer ?
#
loop_
_entity_poly.entity_id
_entity_poly.type
_entity_poly.pdbx_seq_one_letter_code
_entity_poly.pdbx_strand_id
1 'polypeptide(L)'
;MTIFFLNYLLTYPWPFLSGSIPYLHPVETLNTSNSTSSNSTIEYVGCPLDHKWCASTPRVNVIIFYGATIIAVGFGYPLIGISLDILFSKILGPIQQGTMQGIYSGAGVGLQILGPIFLTQIFSNSGPKYIWIFMLVLTSLCCLLVLIFFPRMISYKKRFQRMQKQERLIHSPCVESDL
;
A
#
# COMPACT_ATOMS: atom_id res chain seq x y z
N MET A 1 6.09 -1.58 7.26
CA MET A 1 5.32 -0.45 7.81
C MET A 1 6.12 0.84 7.87
N THR A 2 7.34 0.83 8.42
CA THR A 2 8.24 2.01 8.45
C THR A 2 8.52 2.61 7.07
N ILE A 3 8.81 1.77 6.07
CA ILE A 3 9.05 2.20 4.68
C ILE A 3 7.85 2.97 4.11
N PHE A 4 6.63 2.45 4.30
CA PHE A 4 5.41 3.12 3.85
C PHE A 4 5.18 4.44 4.60
N PHE A 5 5.36 4.45 5.92
CA PHE A 5 5.24 5.67 6.72
C PHE A 5 6.19 6.77 6.24
N LEU A 6 7.46 6.43 5.99
CA LEU A 6 8.46 7.35 5.44
C LEU A 6 8.08 7.83 4.04
N ASN A 7 7.59 6.94 3.17
CA ASN A 7 7.10 7.32 1.85
C ASN A 7 5.94 8.33 1.95
N TYR A 8 4.98 8.09 2.84
CA TYR A 8 3.86 9.01 3.06
C TYR A 8 4.26 10.36 3.63
N LEU A 9 5.29 10.40 4.49
CA LEU A 9 5.84 11.65 5.01
C LEU A 9 6.64 12.43 3.96
N LEU A 10 7.46 11.73 3.17
CA LEU A 10 8.36 12.33 2.19
C LEU A 10 7.61 12.87 0.96
N THR A 11 6.54 12.18 0.58
CA THR A 11 5.71 12.52 -0.57
C THR A 11 4.59 13.51 -0.22
N TYR A 12 4.39 13.79 1.06
CA TYR A 12 3.39 14.74 1.50
C TYR A 12 3.68 16.13 0.92
N PRO A 13 2.68 16.81 0.33
CA PRO A 13 2.84 18.17 -0.18
C PRO A 13 2.92 19.15 0.99
N TRP A 14 4.11 19.26 1.59
CA TRP A 14 4.35 20.11 2.74
C TRP A 14 4.14 21.59 2.40
N PRO A 15 3.54 22.38 3.31
CA PRO A 15 3.23 23.78 3.07
C PRO A 15 4.45 24.68 2.91
N PHE A 16 5.67 24.19 3.23
CA PHE A 16 6.92 24.95 3.08
C PHE A 16 7.54 24.84 1.68
N LEU A 17 7.08 23.92 0.82
CA LEU A 17 7.54 23.86 -0.57
C LEU A 17 6.92 25.03 -1.35
N SER A 18 7.76 26.01 -1.70
CA SER A 18 7.35 27.18 -2.48
C SER A 18 7.07 26.80 -3.93
N GLY A 19 5.81 26.91 -4.35
CA GLY A 19 5.35 26.70 -5.72
C GLY A 19 4.02 25.97 -5.76
N SER A 20 2.95 26.61 -6.22
CA SER A 20 1.66 25.96 -6.49
C SER A 20 1.71 25.21 -7.83
N ILE A 21 0.93 24.14 -7.96
CA ILE A 21 0.74 23.48 -9.26
C ILE A 21 0.07 24.50 -10.21
N PRO A 22 0.65 24.80 -11.38
CA PRO A 22 0.01 25.70 -12.32
C PRO A 22 -1.30 25.09 -12.83
N TYR A 23 -2.34 25.91 -12.89
CA TYR A 23 -3.61 25.55 -13.51
C TYR A 23 -3.43 25.35 -15.02
N LEU A 24 -4.28 24.49 -15.58
CA LEU A 24 -4.36 24.22 -17.01
C LEU A 24 -4.53 25.54 -17.79
N HIS A 25 -3.46 26.01 -18.43
CA HIS A 25 -3.57 26.98 -19.51
C HIS A 25 -3.50 26.20 -20.83
N PRO A 26 -4.36 26.50 -21.81
CA PRO A 26 -4.21 25.93 -23.14
C PRO A 26 -2.84 26.38 -23.68
N VAL A 27 -1.91 25.43 -23.82
CA VAL A 27 -0.69 25.66 -24.61
C VAL A 27 -1.08 25.35 -26.05
N GLU A 28 -1.39 26.41 -26.79
CA GLU A 28 -1.48 26.33 -28.25
C GLU A 28 -0.04 26.14 -28.77
N THR A 29 0.38 24.89 -29.00
CA THR A 29 1.63 24.64 -29.72
C THR A 29 1.42 25.03 -31.18
N LEU A 30 1.57 26.33 -31.47
CA LEU A 30 1.70 26.84 -32.83
C LEU A 30 3.04 26.36 -33.37
N ASN A 31 3.06 25.19 -34.00
CA ASN A 31 4.15 24.79 -34.86
C ASN A 31 4.14 25.72 -36.09
N THR A 32 4.81 26.86 -36.00
CA THR A 32 5.17 27.65 -37.18
C THR A 32 6.18 26.86 -38.00
N SER A 33 5.65 26.03 -38.89
CA SER A 33 6.23 25.75 -40.20
C SER A 33 5.22 24.96 -41.03
N ASN A 34 4.51 25.69 -41.90
CA ASN A 34 3.90 25.25 -43.17
C ASN A 34 3.62 23.74 -43.31
N SER A 35 2.36 23.31 -43.14
CA SER A 35 1.61 22.45 -44.08
C SER A 35 0.36 21.86 -43.42
N THR A 36 -0.79 22.24 -43.95
CA THR A 36 -2.06 21.50 -44.10
C THR A 36 -2.19 20.15 -43.36
N SER A 37 -2.45 20.19 -42.05
CA SER A 37 -3.27 19.20 -41.32
C SER A 37 -3.34 19.62 -39.85
N SER A 38 -4.41 20.30 -39.47
CA SER A 38 -4.69 20.69 -38.09
C SER A 38 -5.09 19.46 -37.26
N ASN A 39 -4.14 18.57 -36.99
CA ASN A 39 -4.21 17.62 -35.88
C ASN A 39 -3.49 18.26 -34.69
N SER A 40 -4.10 19.30 -34.11
CA SER A 40 -3.66 19.84 -32.83
C SER A 40 -4.00 18.81 -31.74
N THR A 41 -3.05 17.94 -31.41
CA THR A 41 -3.12 17.15 -30.19
C THR A 41 -2.91 18.10 -29.03
N ILE A 42 -4.01 18.58 -28.44
CA ILE A 42 -3.99 19.38 -27.21
C ILE A 42 -3.46 18.48 -26.10
N GLU A 43 -2.18 18.63 -25.77
CA GLU A 43 -1.57 17.95 -24.63
C GLU A 43 -1.96 18.71 -23.35
N TYR A 44 -2.93 18.17 -22.62
CA TYR A 44 -3.40 18.75 -21.36
C TYR A 44 -2.36 18.48 -20.26
N VAL A 45 -1.34 19.33 -20.14
CA VAL A 45 -0.35 19.25 -19.06
C VAL A 45 -0.81 20.12 -17.88
N GLY A 46 -1.55 19.56 -16.92
CA GLY A 46 -1.99 20.31 -15.73
C GLY A 46 -3.27 19.80 -15.07
N CYS A 47 -3.72 20.49 -14.02
CA CYS A 47 -4.94 20.15 -13.29
C CYS A 47 -6.21 20.71 -13.98
N PRO A 48 -7.27 19.92 -14.19
CA PRO A 48 -8.55 20.40 -14.72
C PRO A 48 -9.13 21.57 -13.92
N LEU A 49 -9.72 22.54 -14.61
CA LEU A 49 -10.37 23.73 -14.01
C LEU A 49 -11.48 23.38 -13.00
N ASP A 50 -12.07 22.18 -13.13
CA ASP A 50 -13.14 21.70 -12.24
C ASP A 50 -12.66 21.34 -10.82
N HIS A 51 -11.35 21.24 -10.58
CA HIS A 51 -10.81 20.76 -9.31
C HIS A 51 -10.25 21.90 -8.44
N LYS A 52 -11.10 22.38 -7.52
CA LYS A 52 -10.80 23.52 -6.61
C LYS A 52 -9.57 23.31 -5.72
N TRP A 53 -9.20 22.07 -5.43
CA TRP A 53 -8.05 21.74 -4.57
C TRP A 53 -6.69 22.04 -5.22
N CYS A 54 -6.64 22.30 -6.52
CA CYS A 54 -5.41 22.58 -7.25
C CYS A 54 -4.73 23.89 -6.87
N ALA A 55 -5.47 24.94 -6.48
CA ALA A 55 -4.88 26.18 -5.94
C ALA A 55 -4.08 25.94 -4.66
N SER A 56 -4.56 25.01 -3.84
CA SER A 56 -4.07 24.81 -2.48
C SER A 56 -2.93 23.79 -2.37
N THR A 57 -2.62 23.09 -3.46
CA THR A 57 -1.66 21.97 -3.43
C THR A 57 -0.28 22.44 -3.91
N PRO A 58 0.75 22.43 -3.05
CA PRO A 58 2.10 22.77 -3.46
C PRO A 58 2.70 21.66 -4.34
N ARG A 59 3.60 22.06 -5.25
CA ARG A 59 4.30 21.19 -6.19
C ARG A 59 5.35 20.36 -5.45
N VAL A 60 5.29 19.04 -5.59
CA VAL A 60 6.27 18.09 -5.04
C VAL A 60 7.38 17.84 -6.06
N ASN A 61 8.62 17.62 -5.59
CA ASN A 61 9.73 17.23 -6.46
C ASN A 61 9.48 15.83 -7.04
N VAL A 62 9.38 15.78 -8.37
CA VAL A 62 9.05 14.58 -9.15
C VAL A 62 10.08 13.45 -8.93
N ILE A 63 11.36 13.78 -8.76
CA ILE A 63 12.43 12.78 -8.54
C ILE A 63 12.24 12.10 -7.19
N ILE A 64 11.96 12.89 -6.15
CA ILE A 64 11.74 12.39 -4.78
C ILE A 64 10.44 11.56 -4.75
N PHE A 65 9.39 12.05 -5.38
CA PHE A 65 8.11 11.36 -5.49
C PHE A 65 8.27 9.96 -6.11
N TYR A 66 8.86 9.89 -7.30
CA TYR A 66 9.03 8.60 -7.99
C TYR A 66 10.03 7.70 -7.27
N GLY A 67 11.16 8.24 -6.81
CA GLY A 67 12.16 7.45 -6.08
C GLY A 67 11.59 6.81 -4.81
N ALA A 68 10.87 7.58 -3.99
CA ALA A 68 10.25 7.07 -2.78
C ALA A 68 9.16 6.03 -3.08
N THR A 69 8.32 6.30 -4.09
CA THR A 69 7.24 5.41 -4.50
C THR A 69 7.76 4.09 -5.04
N ILE A 70 8.82 4.11 -5.86
CA ILE A 70 9.47 2.90 -6.39
C ILE A 70 10.01 2.04 -5.25
N ILE A 71 10.65 2.63 -4.26
CA ILE A 71 11.15 1.89 -3.10
C ILE A 71 9.99 1.29 -2.29
N ALA A 72 8.95 2.08 -2.02
CA ALA A 72 7.81 1.65 -1.22
C ALA A 72 6.99 0.55 -1.91
N VAL A 73 6.67 0.70 -3.19
CA VAL A 73 5.90 -0.29 -3.95
C VAL A 73 6.77 -1.48 -4.35
N GLY A 74 8.00 -1.23 -4.80
CA GLY A 74 8.91 -2.27 -5.28
C GLY A 74 9.44 -3.18 -4.18
N PHE A 75 9.80 -2.65 -3.02
CA PHE A 75 10.33 -3.45 -1.90
C PHE A 75 9.31 -3.59 -0.77
N GLY A 76 8.65 -2.50 -0.41
CA GLY A 76 7.73 -2.50 0.74
C GLY A 76 6.54 -3.45 0.54
N TYR A 77 5.86 -3.37 -0.60
CA TYR A 77 4.67 -4.17 -0.87
C TYR A 77 4.94 -5.69 -0.84
N PRO A 78 5.93 -6.23 -1.58
CA PRO A 78 6.21 -7.68 -1.53
C PRO A 78 6.72 -8.14 -0.17
N LEU A 79 7.54 -7.35 0.53
CA LEU A 79 8.03 -7.72 1.87
C LEU A 79 6.88 -7.87 2.87
N ILE A 80 5.89 -6.98 2.82
CA ILE A 80 4.71 -7.06 3.69
C ILE A 80 3.85 -8.25 3.30
N GLY A 81 3.58 -8.45 2.00
CA GLY A 81 2.79 -9.57 1.50
C GLY A 81 3.34 -10.92 1.97
N ILE A 82 4.62 -11.18 1.69
CA ILE A 82 5.29 -12.43 2.09
C ILE A 82 5.29 -12.60 3.61
N SER A 83 5.54 -11.52 4.36
CA SER A 83 5.54 -11.57 5.83
C SER A 83 4.17 -11.92 6.40
N LEU A 84 3.10 -11.36 5.83
CA LEU A 84 1.72 -11.63 6.23
C LEU A 84 1.33 -13.08 5.88
N ASP A 85 1.67 -13.56 4.70
CA ASP A 85 1.36 -14.93 4.27
C ASP A 85 2.05 -15.97 5.16
N ILE A 86 3.33 -15.74 5.50
CA ILE A 86 4.09 -16.58 6.44
C ILE A 86 3.47 -16.54 7.84
N LEU A 87 3.13 -15.35 8.33
CA LEU A 87 2.55 -15.19 9.65
C LEU A 87 1.20 -15.90 9.74
N PHE A 88 0.34 -15.71 8.74
CA PHE A 88 -0.97 -16.32 8.66
C PHE A 88 -0.88 -17.85 8.63
N SER A 89 -0.03 -18.40 7.76
CA SER A 89 0.17 -19.86 7.66
C SER A 89 0.69 -20.47 8.96
N LYS A 90 1.60 -19.78 9.68
CA LYS A 90 2.11 -20.22 10.99
C LYS A 90 1.06 -20.17 12.09
N ILE A 91 0.10 -19.25 12.02
CA ILE A 91 -0.96 -19.13 13.03
C ILE A 91 -1.98 -20.25 12.86
N LEU A 92 -2.39 -20.55 11.63
CA LEU A 92 -3.38 -21.59 11.34
C LEU A 92 -2.88 -23.01 11.63
N GLY A 93 -1.61 -23.29 11.32
CA GLY A 93 -1.07 -24.65 11.46
C GLY A 93 -1.69 -25.64 10.46
N PRO A 94 -1.70 -26.96 10.74
CA PRO A 94 -2.12 -28.00 9.79
C PRO A 94 -3.64 -28.14 9.61
N ILE A 95 -4.47 -27.39 10.34
CA ILE A 95 -5.93 -27.61 10.38
C ILE A 95 -6.64 -26.53 9.53
N GLN A 96 -7.44 -26.97 8.55
CA GLN A 96 -8.28 -26.15 7.64
C GLN A 96 -7.62 -24.91 7.01
N GLN A 97 -6.38 -25.05 6.50
CA GLN A 97 -5.62 -23.95 5.90
C GLN A 97 -6.31 -23.35 4.66
N GLY A 98 -6.97 -24.18 3.84
CA GLY A 98 -7.56 -23.76 2.56
C GLY A 98 -8.68 -22.72 2.70
N THR A 99 -9.67 -22.97 3.55
CA THR A 99 -10.85 -22.08 3.68
C THR A 99 -10.47 -20.72 4.24
N MET A 100 -9.62 -20.70 5.28
CA MET A 100 -9.19 -19.46 5.93
C MET A 100 -8.26 -18.63 5.02
N GLN A 101 -7.36 -19.29 4.27
CA GLN A 101 -6.55 -18.62 3.27
C GLN A 101 -7.39 -18.09 2.10
N GLY A 102 -8.46 -18.81 1.74
CA GLY A 102 -9.45 -18.35 0.77
C GLY A 102 -10.15 -17.07 1.21
N ILE A 103 -10.60 -16.98 2.47
CA ILE A 103 -11.22 -15.76 3.03
C ILE A 103 -10.23 -14.59 3.04
N TYR A 104 -8.99 -14.85 3.48
CA TYR A 104 -7.93 -13.82 3.51
C TYR A 104 -7.64 -13.28 2.10
N SER A 105 -7.48 -14.16 1.11
CA SER A 105 -7.28 -13.78 -0.29
C SER A 105 -8.49 -13.04 -0.86
N GLY A 106 -9.71 -13.53 -0.57
CA GLY A 106 -10.98 -12.90 -0.94
C GLY A 106 -11.12 -11.47 -0.42
N ALA A 107 -10.75 -11.23 0.84
CA ALA A 107 -10.72 -9.90 1.43
C ALA A 107 -9.67 -9.00 0.74
N GLY A 108 -8.51 -9.55 0.39
CA GLY A 108 -7.47 -8.84 -0.36
C GLY A 108 -7.94 -8.34 -1.72
N VAL A 109 -8.57 -9.20 -2.52
CA VAL A 109 -9.12 -8.81 -3.83
C VAL A 109 -10.29 -7.83 -3.70
N GLY A 110 -11.14 -8.00 -2.68
CA GLY A 110 -12.21 -7.05 -2.39
C GLY A 110 -11.67 -5.65 -2.10
N LEU A 111 -10.58 -5.55 -1.35
CA LEU A 111 -9.94 -4.27 -1.05
C LEU A 111 -9.29 -3.64 -2.29
N GLN A 112 -8.76 -4.45 -3.22
CA GLN A 112 -8.22 -3.94 -4.49
C GLN A 112 -9.29 -3.38 -5.40
N ILE A 113 -10.52 -3.90 -5.35
CA ILE A 113 -11.65 -3.37 -6.10
C ILE A 113 -12.19 -2.09 -5.43
N LEU A 114 -12.38 -2.12 -4.11
CA LEU A 114 -12.97 -1.01 -3.36
C LEU A 114 -12.00 0.18 -3.19
N GLY A 115 -10.70 -0.09 -3.09
CA GLY A 115 -9.67 0.91 -2.84
C GLY A 115 -9.67 2.05 -3.87
N PRO A 116 -9.51 1.77 -5.18
CA PRO A 116 -9.52 2.79 -6.22
C PRO A 116 -10.83 3.57 -6.28
N ILE A 117 -11.98 2.91 -6.08
CA ILE A 117 -13.30 3.55 -6.09
C ILE A 117 -13.38 4.59 -4.97
N PHE A 118 -13.03 4.18 -3.75
CA PHE A 118 -13.04 5.07 -2.59
C PHE A 118 -12.04 6.23 -2.75
N LEU A 119 -10.84 5.94 -3.23
CA LEU A 119 -9.80 6.95 -3.45
C LEU A 119 -10.19 7.96 -4.53
N THR A 120 -10.85 7.51 -5.60
CA THR A 120 -11.32 8.40 -6.67
C THR A 120 -12.36 9.38 -6.18
N GLN A 121 -13.30 8.93 -5.33
CA GLN A 121 -14.31 9.81 -4.73
C GLN A 121 -13.67 10.88 -3.84
N ILE A 122 -12.71 10.49 -2.99
CA ILE A 122 -11.98 11.45 -2.14
C ILE A 122 -11.14 12.40 -2.98
N PHE A 123 -10.47 11.88 -4.01
CA PHE A 123 -9.64 12.67 -4.91
C PHE A 123 -10.44 13.77 -5.61
N SER A 124 -11.60 13.42 -6.17
CA SER A 124 -12.47 14.37 -6.86
C SER A 124 -12.93 15.50 -5.94
N ASN A 125 -13.31 15.17 -4.70
CA ASN A 125 -13.97 16.13 -3.81
C ASN A 125 -13.01 16.93 -2.91
N SER A 126 -11.96 16.28 -2.39
CA SER A 126 -11.07 16.84 -1.35
C SER A 126 -9.63 17.03 -1.83
N GLY A 127 -9.25 16.40 -2.93
CA GLY A 127 -7.90 16.46 -3.48
C GLY A 127 -6.89 15.55 -2.78
N PRO A 128 -5.63 15.56 -3.24
CA PRO A 128 -4.62 14.58 -2.87
C PRO A 128 -4.15 14.69 -1.42
N LYS A 129 -4.17 15.89 -0.82
CA LYS A 129 -3.71 16.13 0.56
C LYS A 129 -4.42 15.22 1.57
N TYR A 130 -5.74 15.09 1.45
CA TYR A 130 -6.53 14.28 2.38
C TYR A 130 -6.30 12.77 2.19
N ILE A 131 -5.99 12.34 0.96
CA ILE A 131 -5.63 10.95 0.68
C ILE A 131 -4.36 10.57 1.43
N TRP A 132 -3.32 11.41 1.37
CA TRP A 132 -2.06 11.15 2.09
C TRP A 132 -2.27 11.12 3.62
N ILE A 133 -3.09 12.02 4.18
CA ILE A 133 -3.42 12.02 5.62
C ILE A 133 -4.16 10.73 6.00
N PHE A 134 -5.17 10.34 5.23
CA PHE A 134 -5.93 9.12 5.47
C PHE A 134 -5.02 7.88 5.48
N MET A 135 -4.10 7.78 4.51
CA MET A 135 -3.12 6.69 4.44
C MET A 135 -2.13 6.68 5.61
N LEU A 136 -1.68 7.85 6.07
CA LEU A 136 -0.84 7.97 7.27
C LEU A 136 -1.55 7.46 8.52
N VAL A 137 -2.81 7.85 8.72
CA VAL A 137 -3.63 7.39 9.85
C VAL A 137 -3.84 5.89 9.79
N LEU A 138 -4.22 5.35 8.63
CA LEU A 138 -4.45 3.92 8.45
C LEU A 138 -3.17 3.09 8.70
N THR A 139 -2.03 3.55 8.18
CA THR A 139 -0.73 2.91 8.40
C THR A 139 -0.33 2.94 9.88
N SER A 140 -0.56 4.06 10.56
CA SER A 140 -0.27 4.23 11.98
C SER A 140 -1.15 3.33 12.85
N LEU A 141 -2.44 3.25 12.54
CA LEU A 141 -3.38 2.35 13.21
C LEU A 141 -2.97 0.88 13.03
N CYS A 142 -2.59 0.47 11.82
CA CYS A 142 -2.11 -0.87 11.54
C CYS A 142 -0.83 -1.20 12.32
N CYS A 143 0.13 -0.25 12.37
CA CYS A 143 1.33 -0.38 13.19
C CYS A 143 0.99 -0.54 14.67
N LEU A 144 0.10 0.28 15.21
CA LEU A 144 -0.35 0.22 16.60
C LEU A 144 -1.00 -1.14 16.92
N LEU A 145 -1.90 -1.62 16.06
CA LEU A 145 -2.52 -2.93 16.22
C LEU A 145 -1.48 -4.04 16.25
N VAL A 146 -0.52 -4.02 15.32
CA VAL A 146 0.58 -4.99 15.31
C VAL A 146 1.36 -4.94 16.62
N LEU A 147 1.72 -3.76 17.14
CA LEU A 147 2.45 -3.62 18.40
C LEU A 147 1.66 -4.17 19.60
N ILE A 148 0.36 -3.89 19.67
CA ILE A 148 -0.53 -4.39 20.73
C ILE A 148 -0.66 -5.93 20.67
N PHE A 149 -0.81 -6.49 19.47
CA PHE A 149 -1.01 -7.94 19.29
C PHE A 149 0.30 -8.74 19.20
N PHE A 150 1.44 -8.10 18.99
CA PHE A 150 2.76 -8.74 18.91
C PHE A 150 3.09 -9.64 20.12
N PRO A 151 2.94 -9.21 21.39
CA PRO A 151 3.19 -10.07 22.54
C PRO A 151 2.24 -11.28 22.58
N ARG A 152 1.00 -11.12 22.12
CA ARG A 152 0.01 -12.22 22.05
C ARG A 152 0.43 -13.27 21.02
N MET A 153 0.96 -12.85 19.87
CA MET A 153 1.45 -13.76 18.83
C MET A 153 2.69 -14.57 19.28
N ILE A 154 3.60 -13.97 20.06
CA ILE A 154 4.78 -14.68 20.61
C ILE A 154 4.36 -15.79 21.57
N SER A 155 3.35 -15.53 22.40
CA SER A 155 2.78 -16.52 23.30
C SER A 155 2.16 -17.71 22.55
N TYR A 156 1.50 -17.46 21.42
CA TYR A 156 0.96 -18.51 20.57
C TYR A 156 2.06 -19.39 19.96
N LYS A 157 3.16 -18.80 19.46
CA LYS A 157 4.30 -19.55 18.90
C LYS A 157 4.85 -20.58 19.89
N LYS A 158 5.03 -20.21 21.16
CA LYS A 158 5.50 -21.13 22.21
C LYS A 158 4.54 -22.29 22.44
N ARG A 159 3.22 -22.03 22.43
CA ARG A 159 2.19 -23.06 22.60
C ARG A 159 2.10 -23.98 21.38
N PHE A 160 2.14 -23.44 20.18
CA PHE A 160 2.11 -24.21 18.93
C PHE A 160 3.31 -25.16 18.80
N GLN A 161 4.52 -24.69 19.15
CA GLN A 161 5.72 -25.52 19.18
C GLN A 161 5.60 -26.70 20.16
N ARG A 162 4.93 -26.52 21.30
CA ARG A 162 4.67 -27.62 22.26
C ARG A 162 3.71 -28.65 21.68
N MET A 163 2.62 -28.21 21.03
CA MET A 163 1.65 -29.11 20.40
C MET A 163 2.30 -29.95 19.29
N GLN A 164 3.07 -29.33 18.40
CA GLN A 164 3.81 -30.05 17.36
C GLN A 164 4.87 -31.01 17.91
N LYS A 165 5.56 -30.64 19.01
CA LYS A 165 6.50 -31.53 19.68
C LYS A 165 5.79 -32.75 20.26
N GLN A 166 4.61 -32.56 20.88
CA GLN A 166 3.82 -33.63 21.45
C GLN A 166 3.25 -34.57 20.37
N GLU A 167 2.79 -34.03 19.25
CA GLU A 167 2.33 -34.79 18.09
C GLU A 167 3.46 -35.64 17.48
N ARG A 168 4.67 -35.07 17.32
CA ARG A 168 5.86 -35.83 16.89
C ARG A 168 6.30 -36.91 17.87
N LEU A 169 6.06 -36.74 19.18
CA LEU A 169 6.36 -37.77 20.18
C LEU A 169 5.35 -38.93 20.12
N ILE A 170 4.08 -38.64 19.79
CA ILE A 170 3.04 -39.67 19.62
C ILE A 170 3.25 -40.46 18.31
N HIS A 171 3.72 -39.79 17.26
CA HIS A 171 3.97 -40.40 15.95
C HIS A 171 5.41 -40.88 15.74
N SER A 172 6.28 -40.77 16.74
CA SER A 172 7.57 -41.45 16.69
C SER A 172 7.27 -42.95 16.75
N PRO A 173 7.58 -43.73 15.71
CA PRO A 173 7.45 -45.17 15.81
C PRO A 173 8.30 -45.62 17.02
N CYS A 174 7.74 -46.51 17.84
CA CYS A 174 8.52 -47.29 18.80
C CYS A 174 9.53 -48.13 18.01
N VAL A 175 10.62 -47.52 17.56
CA VAL A 175 11.84 -48.21 17.14
C VAL A 175 12.69 -48.32 18.39
N GLU A 176 12.40 -49.35 19.18
CA GLU A 176 13.38 -50.29 19.73
C GLU A 176 12.70 -51.15 20.81
N SER A 177 12.34 -52.40 20.48
CA SER A 177 12.29 -53.49 21.46
C SER A 177 12.26 -54.84 20.74
N ASP A 178 13.33 -55.15 20.01
CA ASP A 178 13.72 -56.54 19.68
C ASP A 178 15.26 -56.57 19.69
N LEU A 179 15.83 -56.59 20.90
CA LEU A 179 17.20 -57.03 21.17
C LEU A 179 17.14 -58.48 21.67
#